data_AF-A0AAP5UVE6-F1
#
_entry.id   AF-A0AAP5UVE6-F1
#
_cell.length_a   1.000
_cell.length_b   1.000
_cell.length_c   1.000
_cell.angle_alpha   90.00
_cell.angle_beta   90.00
_cell.angle_gamma   90.00
#
_symmetry.space_group_name_H-M   'P 1'
#
loop_
_entity.id
_entity.type
_entity.pdbx_description
1 polymer ?
#
loop_
_entity_poly.entity_id
_entity_poly.type
_entity_poly.pdbx_seq_one_letter_code
_entity_poly.pdbx_strand_id
1 'polypeptide(L)'
;MDINTAVPSAEPVDNDVKLLHKMGYAQELSRRMGAFSNFAVSFSLICILSGGITSFQMGLSAAGGASIGLGWPLGSLFALIVAAAMAQIASSYPTAGGLYHWSSILGGKMWGWLTAWLNLLGLVFVVAAINYGTYDPFFRTLIAPMFGVSPDSLGWWQQTLFLTAITASQAFLNHRGIRITSKITDLSGYLIFVVTIMLVVSLLVYSPVKIDLSRLYTFTNFTGVDGGAWPKQTIAMAFLSGLLLTAYTITGFDASAHTSEETHQAARNVPRGIVGSVFWSTTFGYVMVCAFVLVMPDIGAAVKQGTGFFEAILAPIPGPLRIVIELLMFFINYVCGLAAVTSTSRMMFAFARDGGLPGSKWLRKVNAAHRTPGAAIWTSAVLAIVVTLYGDAFTVLSAGSAVFLFISYAMPIASGIFAEGRTWKEKGPFQLGMLSKPFAVAAVFGALVLAYVGMQPPNQKVVYVIVGLLAVLLAIWYGAGVRKSFAGPPVGKVSKEREQELSGLEGRLGES
;
A
#
# COMPACT_ATOMS: atom_id res chain seq x y z
N MET A 1 -2.69 -55.30 -14.21
CA MET A 1 -3.56 -54.12 -14.29
C MET A 1 -2.80 -53.01 -13.62
N ASP A 2 -1.90 -52.36 -14.38
CA ASP A 2 -0.93 -51.41 -13.84
C ASP A 2 -1.62 -50.08 -13.56
N ILE A 3 -1.82 -49.79 -12.27
CA ILE A 3 -2.39 -48.53 -11.83
C ILE A 3 -1.25 -47.50 -11.82
N ASN A 4 -1.22 -46.74 -12.90
CA ASN A 4 -0.37 -45.58 -13.11
C ASN A 4 -0.59 -44.56 -11.97
N THR A 5 0.31 -44.52 -10.99
CA THR A 5 0.33 -43.49 -9.95
C THR A 5 0.86 -42.19 -10.55
N ALA A 6 -0.03 -41.45 -11.21
CA ALA A 6 0.23 -40.08 -11.63
C ALA A 6 0.48 -39.23 -10.36
N VAL A 7 1.75 -38.93 -10.11
CA VAL A 7 2.19 -37.85 -9.22
C VAL A 7 1.49 -36.56 -9.67
N PRO A 8 0.86 -35.77 -8.79
CA PRO A 8 0.28 -34.49 -9.18
C PRO A 8 1.38 -33.62 -9.80
N SER A 9 1.16 -33.11 -11.01
CA SER A 9 2.19 -32.50 -11.85
C SER A 9 2.93 -31.34 -11.16
N ALA A 10 4.25 -31.48 -11.03
CA ALA A 10 5.18 -30.43 -10.59
C ALA A 10 5.36 -29.29 -11.61
N GLU A 11 4.68 -29.35 -12.76
CA GLU A 11 4.81 -28.44 -13.89
C GLU A 11 4.56 -26.94 -13.60
N PRO A 12 3.59 -26.54 -12.74
CA PRO A 12 3.33 -25.11 -12.50
C PRO A 12 4.46 -24.43 -11.73
N VAL A 13 5.05 -25.16 -10.76
CA VAL A 13 6.16 -24.66 -9.92
C VAL A 13 7.44 -24.58 -10.74
N ASP A 14 7.70 -25.60 -11.57
CA ASP A 14 8.85 -25.66 -12.47
C ASP A 14 8.84 -24.52 -13.51
N ASN A 15 7.68 -24.20 -14.10
CA ASN A 15 7.54 -23.09 -15.06
C ASN A 15 7.79 -21.71 -14.43
N ASP A 16 7.36 -21.52 -13.19
CA ASP A 16 7.55 -20.29 -12.43
C ASP A 16 9.02 -20.07 -12.04
N VAL A 17 9.73 -21.14 -11.66
CA VAL A 17 11.18 -21.13 -11.40
C VAL A 17 11.94 -20.85 -12.69
N LYS A 18 11.61 -21.53 -13.79
CA LYS A 18 12.19 -21.26 -15.12
C LYS A 18 12.00 -19.80 -15.55
N LEU A 19 10.86 -19.18 -15.24
CA LEU A 19 10.62 -17.77 -15.56
C LEU A 19 11.52 -16.83 -14.74
N LEU A 20 11.74 -17.11 -13.45
CA LEU A 20 12.68 -16.35 -12.63
C LEU A 20 14.14 -16.55 -13.08
N HIS A 21 14.51 -17.79 -13.43
CA HIS A 21 15.83 -18.09 -13.97
C HIS A 21 16.08 -17.34 -15.26
N LYS A 22 15.09 -17.26 -16.17
CA LYS A 22 15.18 -16.41 -17.38
C LYS A 22 15.41 -14.92 -17.07
N MET A 23 15.01 -14.46 -15.88
CA MET A 23 15.19 -13.08 -15.41
C MET A 23 16.47 -12.91 -14.56
N GLY A 24 17.27 -13.96 -14.37
CA GLY A 24 18.56 -13.90 -13.67
C GLY A 24 18.47 -14.02 -12.16
N TYR A 25 17.32 -14.46 -11.63
CA TYR A 25 17.09 -14.60 -10.20
C TYR A 25 16.91 -16.06 -9.79
N ALA A 26 17.48 -16.42 -8.64
CA ALA A 26 17.28 -17.70 -7.98
C ALA A 26 16.03 -17.63 -7.10
N GLN A 27 15.39 -18.77 -6.91
CA GLN A 27 14.27 -18.94 -6.00
C GLN A 27 14.76 -18.97 -4.53
N GLU A 28 15.07 -17.79 -3.98
CA GLU A 28 15.56 -17.66 -2.60
C GLU A 28 14.42 -17.67 -1.56
N LEU A 29 13.25 -17.14 -1.93
CA LEU A 29 12.06 -17.09 -1.08
C LEU A 29 11.16 -18.33 -1.26
N SER A 30 10.43 -18.74 -0.23
CA SER A 30 9.56 -19.92 -0.33
C SER A 30 8.22 -19.59 -1.01
N ARG A 31 7.90 -20.25 -2.13
CA ARG A 31 6.56 -20.18 -2.73
C ARG A 31 5.54 -20.92 -1.86
N ARG A 32 4.74 -20.16 -1.13
CA ARG A 32 3.73 -20.68 -0.19
C ARG A 32 2.39 -19.95 -0.29
N MET A 33 2.30 -18.89 -1.11
CA MET A 33 1.10 -18.07 -1.23
C MET A 33 0.27 -18.47 -2.46
N GLY A 34 -1.00 -18.77 -2.23
CA GLY A 34 -2.01 -18.96 -3.30
C GLY A 34 -2.53 -17.63 -3.84
N ALA A 35 -3.43 -17.70 -4.82
CA ALA A 35 -4.03 -16.52 -5.46
C ALA A 35 -4.79 -15.63 -4.47
N PHE A 36 -5.59 -16.23 -3.57
CA PHE A 36 -6.33 -15.48 -2.56
C PHE A 36 -5.38 -14.79 -1.58
N SER A 37 -4.30 -15.45 -1.17
CA SER A 37 -3.34 -14.86 -0.24
C SER A 37 -2.60 -13.66 -0.86
N ASN A 38 -2.22 -13.76 -2.14
CA ASN A 38 -1.64 -12.64 -2.87
C ASN A 38 -2.61 -11.45 -2.98
N PHE A 39 -3.90 -11.71 -3.25
CA PHE A 39 -4.96 -10.70 -3.22
C PHE A 39 -5.13 -10.11 -1.82
N ALA A 40 -5.19 -10.96 -0.78
CA ALA A 40 -5.46 -10.58 0.59
C ALA A 40 -4.36 -9.68 1.17
N VAL A 41 -3.10 -9.84 0.74
CA VAL A 41 -2.00 -8.94 1.12
C VAL A 41 -2.21 -7.54 0.58
N SER A 42 -2.48 -7.36 -0.71
CA SER A 42 -2.77 -6.03 -1.27
C SER A 42 -4.08 -5.45 -0.73
N PHE A 43 -5.11 -6.26 -0.59
CA PHE A 43 -6.40 -5.83 -0.04
C PHE A 43 -6.27 -5.43 1.44
N SER A 44 -5.46 -6.14 2.22
CA SER A 44 -5.15 -5.77 3.61
C SER A 44 -4.24 -4.55 3.71
N LEU A 45 -3.40 -4.26 2.71
CA LEU A 45 -2.61 -3.02 2.71
C LEU A 45 -3.47 -1.80 2.34
N ILE A 46 -4.38 -1.95 1.38
CA ILE A 46 -5.37 -0.92 1.02
C ILE A 46 -6.29 -0.64 2.21
N CYS A 47 -6.79 -1.70 2.87
CA CYS A 47 -7.68 -1.69 4.03
C CYS A 47 -8.57 -0.44 4.13
N ILE A 48 -9.77 -0.52 3.54
CA ILE A 48 -10.76 0.57 3.56
C ILE A 48 -11.14 1.01 4.98
N LEU A 49 -11.10 0.10 5.96
CA LEU A 49 -11.37 0.44 7.37
C LEU A 49 -10.24 1.25 8.00
N SER A 50 -8.99 1.06 7.58
CA SER A 50 -7.86 1.87 8.03
C SER A 50 -7.85 3.22 7.30
N GLY A 51 -7.60 3.19 5.99
CA GLY A 51 -7.44 4.40 5.18
C GLY A 51 -8.73 5.22 5.12
N GLY A 52 -9.86 4.58 4.85
CA GLY A 52 -11.14 5.24 4.62
C GLY A 52 -11.70 5.95 5.85
N ILE A 53 -11.38 5.50 7.06
CA ILE A 53 -11.76 6.18 8.32
C ILE A 53 -10.74 7.28 8.65
N THR A 54 -9.46 6.96 8.68
CA THR A 54 -8.40 7.90 9.10
C THR A 54 -8.24 9.09 8.17
N SER A 55 -8.47 8.90 6.86
CA SER A 55 -8.43 9.97 5.87
C SER A 55 -9.79 10.59 5.55
N PHE A 56 -10.88 10.10 6.14
CA PHE A 56 -12.24 10.58 5.85
C PHE A 56 -12.35 12.09 6.00
N GLN A 57 -11.77 12.62 7.07
CA GLN A 57 -11.77 14.05 7.37
C GLN A 57 -11.05 14.88 6.30
N MET A 58 -10.04 14.34 5.63
CA MET A 58 -9.38 15.02 4.49
C MET A 58 -10.33 15.17 3.30
N GLY A 59 -11.24 14.20 3.09
CA GLY A 59 -12.29 14.31 2.07
C GLY A 59 -13.42 15.25 2.50
N LEU A 60 -13.98 15.02 3.69
CA LEU A 60 -15.17 15.73 4.19
C LEU A 60 -14.93 17.23 4.36
N SER A 61 -13.79 17.61 4.94
CA SER A 61 -13.44 19.02 5.17
C SER A 61 -13.02 19.77 3.90
N ALA A 62 -13.03 19.12 2.74
CA ALA A 62 -12.72 19.74 1.46
C ALA A 62 -14.00 20.26 0.78
N ALA A 63 -14.60 19.51 -0.16
CA ALA A 63 -15.85 19.88 -0.82
C ALA A 63 -17.10 19.25 -0.19
N GLY A 64 -17.01 18.79 1.06
CA GLY A 64 -18.14 18.21 1.79
C GLY A 64 -18.53 16.84 1.25
N GLY A 65 -19.84 16.59 1.20
CA GLY A 65 -20.35 15.30 0.72
C GLY A 65 -20.02 15.02 -0.74
N ALA A 66 -19.88 16.04 -1.60
CA ALA A 66 -19.44 15.86 -2.99
C ALA A 66 -18.05 15.21 -3.10
N SER A 67 -17.09 15.54 -2.22
CA SER A 67 -15.77 14.87 -2.19
C SER A 67 -15.89 13.37 -1.91
N ILE A 68 -16.95 12.95 -1.22
CA ILE A 68 -17.22 11.55 -0.90
C ILE A 68 -18.02 10.89 -2.04
N GLY A 69 -19.22 11.39 -2.35
CA GLY A 69 -20.12 10.76 -3.32
C GLY A 69 -19.62 10.82 -4.76
N LEU A 70 -18.96 11.91 -5.17
CA LEU A 70 -18.42 12.07 -6.53
C LEU A 70 -16.90 11.88 -6.57
N GLY A 71 -16.19 12.35 -5.56
CA GLY A 71 -14.73 12.23 -5.49
C GLY A 71 -14.25 10.80 -5.28
N TRP A 72 -14.96 9.97 -4.50
CA TRP A 72 -14.58 8.57 -4.30
C TRP A 72 -14.66 7.74 -5.59
N PRO A 73 -15.77 7.72 -6.35
CA PRO A 73 -15.81 6.97 -7.62
C PRO A 73 -14.79 7.48 -8.63
N LEU A 74 -14.58 8.80 -8.72
CA LEU A 74 -13.61 9.39 -9.64
C LEU A 74 -12.17 8.98 -9.29
N GLY A 75 -11.77 9.12 -8.03
CA GLY A 75 -10.45 8.72 -7.56
C GLY A 75 -10.23 7.20 -7.67
N SER A 76 -11.28 6.41 -7.45
CA SER A 76 -11.21 4.95 -7.52
C SER A 76 -11.11 4.45 -8.96
N LEU A 77 -11.81 5.09 -9.90
CA LEU A 77 -11.66 4.83 -11.32
C LEU A 77 -10.23 5.11 -11.78
N PHE A 78 -9.65 6.22 -11.31
CA PHE A 78 -8.25 6.51 -11.55
C PHE A 78 -7.32 5.43 -10.97
N ALA A 79 -7.53 5.01 -9.71
CA ALA A 79 -6.76 3.94 -9.10
C ALA A 79 -6.86 2.61 -9.88
N LEU A 80 -8.05 2.27 -10.41
CA LEU A 80 -8.27 1.10 -11.27
C LEU A 80 -7.49 1.19 -12.57
N ILE A 81 -7.41 2.38 -13.20
CA ILE A 81 -6.61 2.61 -14.40
C ILE A 81 -5.12 2.39 -14.11
N VAL A 82 -4.61 2.94 -13.01
CA VAL A 82 -3.21 2.73 -12.56
C VAL A 82 -2.95 1.26 -12.28
N ALA A 83 -3.86 0.60 -11.54
CA ALA A 83 -3.76 -0.81 -11.19
C ALA A 83 -3.75 -1.71 -12.43
N ALA A 84 -4.60 -1.44 -13.42
CA ALA A 84 -4.64 -2.16 -14.69
C ALA A 84 -3.35 -2.00 -15.48
N ALA A 85 -2.81 -0.78 -15.58
CA ALA A 85 -1.54 -0.51 -16.26
C ALA A 85 -0.37 -1.23 -15.57
N MET A 86 -0.31 -1.21 -14.23
CA MET A 86 0.69 -1.95 -13.46
C MET A 86 0.53 -3.46 -13.58
N ALA A 87 -0.70 -3.97 -13.56
CA ALA A 87 -1.00 -5.38 -13.69
C ALA A 87 -0.49 -5.96 -15.03
N GLN A 88 -0.56 -5.19 -16.12
CA GLN A 88 0.04 -5.60 -17.41
C GLN A 88 1.55 -5.75 -17.31
N ILE A 89 2.24 -4.80 -16.68
CA ILE A 89 3.70 -4.85 -16.52
C ILE A 89 4.10 -5.99 -15.56
N ALA A 90 3.38 -6.14 -14.44
CA ALA A 90 3.59 -7.19 -13.46
C ALA A 90 3.41 -8.60 -14.07
N SER A 91 2.49 -8.74 -15.02
CA SER A 91 2.27 -10.01 -15.74
C SER A 91 3.46 -10.38 -16.62
N SER A 92 4.14 -9.39 -17.22
CA SER A 92 5.35 -9.60 -18.01
C SER A 92 6.58 -9.89 -17.15
N TYR A 93 6.67 -9.29 -15.97
CA TYR A 93 7.87 -9.34 -15.13
C TYR A 93 7.53 -9.65 -13.65
N PRO A 94 7.04 -10.86 -13.31
CA PRO A 94 6.62 -11.20 -11.95
C PRO A 94 7.82 -11.50 -11.03
N THR A 95 8.51 -10.45 -10.59
CA THR A 95 9.66 -10.54 -9.67
C THR A 95 9.44 -9.72 -8.40
N ALA A 96 10.08 -10.09 -7.29
CA ALA A 96 9.87 -9.43 -5.99
C ALA A 96 10.40 -7.99 -5.96
N GLY A 97 11.25 -7.61 -6.91
CA GLY A 97 11.69 -6.23 -7.10
C GLY A 97 10.62 -5.29 -7.67
N GLY A 98 9.48 -5.83 -8.11
CA GLY A 98 8.28 -5.09 -8.51
C GLY A 98 8.59 -3.87 -9.39
N LEU A 99 8.09 -2.72 -8.95
CA LEU A 99 8.19 -1.42 -9.63
C LEU A 99 9.62 -1.01 -10.00
N TYR A 100 10.58 -1.29 -9.13
CA TYR A 100 12.00 -1.00 -9.36
C TYR A 100 12.56 -1.81 -10.53
N HIS A 101 12.27 -3.11 -10.53
CA HIS A 101 12.71 -4.00 -11.59
C HIS A 101 12.08 -3.59 -12.93
N TRP A 102 10.76 -3.35 -12.94
CA TRP A 102 10.05 -2.91 -14.13
C TRP A 102 10.59 -1.60 -14.71
N SER A 103 10.81 -0.61 -13.85
CA SER A 103 11.38 0.69 -14.25
C SER A 103 12.80 0.55 -14.79
N SER A 104 13.59 -0.36 -14.23
CA SER A 104 14.95 -0.64 -14.70
C SER A 104 14.98 -1.26 -16.09
N ILE A 105 14.10 -2.24 -16.35
CA ILE A 105 14.01 -2.91 -17.65
C ILE A 105 13.45 -1.96 -18.73
N LEU A 106 12.41 -1.20 -18.39
CA LEU A 106 11.69 -0.38 -19.36
C LEU A 106 12.32 0.99 -19.58
N GLY A 107 12.83 1.63 -18.52
CA GLY A 107 13.35 3.00 -18.53
C GLY A 107 14.87 3.12 -18.27
N GLY A 108 15.53 2.02 -17.90
CA GLY A 108 16.97 1.99 -17.61
C GLY A 108 17.32 2.16 -16.13
N LYS A 109 18.61 1.98 -15.81
CA LYS A 109 19.11 1.84 -14.43
C LYS A 109 18.79 3.02 -13.51
N MET A 110 18.88 4.26 -14.01
CA MET A 110 18.59 5.47 -13.24
C MET A 110 17.09 5.55 -12.87
N TRP A 111 16.21 5.26 -13.83
CA TRP A 111 14.76 5.21 -13.60
C TRP A 111 14.41 4.14 -12.58
N GLY A 112 14.98 2.94 -12.71
CA GLY A 112 14.94 1.89 -11.71
C GLY A 112 15.28 2.38 -10.31
N TRP A 113 16.51 2.87 -10.15
CA TRP A 113 17.03 3.29 -8.85
C TRP A 113 16.19 4.39 -8.20
N LEU A 114 15.74 5.39 -8.97
CA LEU A 114 14.88 6.45 -8.47
C LEU A 114 13.49 5.92 -8.09
N THR A 115 12.88 5.05 -8.91
CA THR A 115 11.62 4.38 -8.56
C THR A 115 11.75 3.60 -7.25
N ALA A 116 12.89 2.92 -7.04
CA ALA A 116 13.12 2.12 -5.85
C ALA A 116 13.13 2.96 -4.57
N TRP A 117 13.82 4.11 -4.59
CA TRP A 117 13.86 5.02 -3.44
C TRP A 117 12.51 5.66 -3.15
N LEU A 118 11.82 6.15 -4.18
CA LEU A 118 10.50 6.76 -4.01
C LEU A 118 9.50 5.73 -3.45
N ASN A 119 9.50 4.51 -3.99
CA ASN A 119 8.63 3.44 -3.50
C ASN A 119 8.99 3.04 -2.06
N LEU A 120 10.28 2.85 -1.74
CA LEU A 120 10.72 2.47 -0.40
C LEU A 120 10.34 3.52 0.66
N LEU A 121 10.49 4.80 0.36
CA LEU A 121 10.10 5.88 1.27
C LEU A 121 8.59 5.98 1.42
N GLY A 122 7.86 5.86 0.31
CA GLY A 122 6.40 5.77 0.33
C GLY A 122 5.93 4.65 1.25
N LEU A 123 6.51 3.45 1.14
CA LEU A 123 6.21 2.31 1.98
C LEU A 123 6.56 2.54 3.47
N VAL A 124 7.71 3.14 3.79
CA VAL A 124 8.06 3.50 5.18
C VAL A 124 7.05 4.50 5.75
N PHE A 125 6.64 5.50 4.97
CA PHE A 125 5.63 6.47 5.40
C PHE A 125 4.25 5.83 5.55
N VAL A 126 3.89 4.87 4.69
CA VAL A 126 2.66 4.07 4.84
C VAL A 126 2.66 3.31 6.16
N VAL A 127 3.74 2.59 6.51
CA VAL A 127 3.83 1.86 7.79
C VAL A 127 3.65 2.82 8.96
N ALA A 128 4.34 3.97 8.92
CA ALA A 128 4.25 4.99 9.96
C ALA A 128 2.82 5.55 10.08
N ALA A 129 2.17 5.89 8.97
CA ALA A 129 0.82 6.43 8.94
C ALA A 129 -0.22 5.40 9.42
N ILE A 130 -0.14 4.14 9.01
CA ILE A 130 -1.05 3.08 9.48
C ILE A 130 -0.89 2.84 10.98
N ASN A 131 0.34 2.74 11.47
CA ASN A 131 0.58 2.50 12.90
C ASN A 131 0.12 3.70 13.75
N TYR A 132 0.34 4.92 13.26
CA TYR A 132 -0.26 6.12 13.87
C TYR A 132 -1.79 6.03 13.87
N GLY A 133 -2.41 5.71 12.73
CA GLY A 133 -3.87 5.54 12.63
C GLY A 133 -4.42 4.48 13.60
N THR A 134 -3.67 3.39 13.77
CA THR A 134 -3.99 2.32 14.72
C THR A 134 -3.95 2.81 16.17
N TYR A 135 -3.04 3.74 16.48
CA TYR A 135 -3.03 4.43 17.77
C TYR A 135 -4.17 5.44 17.87
N ASP A 136 -4.31 6.37 16.93
CA ASP A 136 -5.35 7.42 16.92
C ASP A 136 -6.03 7.45 15.54
N PRO A 137 -7.34 7.12 15.43
CA PRO A 137 -8.32 7.05 16.52
C PRO A 137 -8.54 5.66 17.13
N PHE A 138 -8.07 4.55 16.53
CA PHE A 138 -8.58 3.23 16.90
C PHE A 138 -8.27 2.84 18.35
N PHE A 139 -7.03 3.00 18.83
CA PHE A 139 -6.73 2.70 20.23
C PHE A 139 -7.14 3.84 21.17
N ARG A 140 -6.63 5.05 20.96
CA ARG A 140 -6.75 6.20 21.84
C ARG A 140 -8.20 6.66 22.01
N THR A 141 -8.98 6.70 20.93
CA THR A 141 -10.34 7.26 20.94
C THR A 141 -11.39 6.18 21.15
N LEU A 142 -11.21 4.97 20.62
CA LEU A 142 -12.23 3.92 20.71
C LEU A 142 -11.95 2.93 21.85
N ILE A 143 -10.72 2.39 21.95
CA ILE A 143 -10.41 1.30 22.89
C ILE A 143 -10.03 1.79 24.29
N ALA A 144 -9.19 2.82 24.42
CA ALA A 144 -8.69 3.28 25.72
C ALA A 144 -9.81 3.71 26.70
N PRO A 145 -10.89 4.39 26.27
CA PRO A 145 -12.01 4.70 27.14
C PRO A 145 -12.73 3.46 27.71
N MET A 146 -12.70 2.32 27.01
CA MET A 146 -13.28 1.06 27.51
C MET A 146 -12.60 0.56 28.79
N PHE A 147 -11.34 0.94 29.01
CA PHE A 147 -10.55 0.61 30.19
C PHE A 147 -10.52 1.75 31.23
N GLY A 148 -11.36 2.77 31.06
CA GLY A 148 -11.39 3.95 31.93
C GLY A 148 -10.19 4.90 31.76
N VAL A 149 -9.43 4.78 30.67
CA VAL A 149 -8.32 5.67 30.35
C VAL A 149 -8.82 6.82 29.48
N SER A 150 -8.66 8.07 29.93
CA SER A 150 -9.06 9.22 29.12
C SER A 150 -8.09 9.41 27.93
N PRO A 151 -8.60 9.70 26.71
CA PRO A 151 -7.74 9.97 25.55
C PRO A 151 -6.76 11.13 25.77
N ASP A 152 -7.12 12.08 26.63
CA ASP A 152 -6.30 13.25 26.97
C ASP A 152 -5.13 12.93 27.91
N SER A 153 -5.21 11.80 28.65
CA SER A 153 -4.10 11.34 29.50
C SER A 153 -2.96 10.68 28.73
N LEU A 154 -3.18 10.35 27.45
CA LEU A 154 -2.22 9.67 26.60
C LEU A 154 -1.36 10.69 25.85
N GLY A 155 -0.25 11.08 26.48
CA GLY A 155 0.73 12.00 25.91
C GLY A 155 1.69 11.35 24.91
N TRP A 156 2.68 12.13 24.49
CA TRP A 156 3.67 11.74 23.47
C TRP A 156 4.47 10.47 23.83
N TRP A 157 4.75 10.24 25.12
CA TRP A 157 5.49 9.06 25.56
C TRP A 157 4.69 7.77 25.38
N GLN A 158 3.40 7.79 25.76
CA GLN A 158 2.48 6.66 25.61
C GLN A 158 2.26 6.33 24.14
N GLN A 159 2.09 7.36 23.30
CA GLN A 159 2.03 7.21 21.86
C GLN A 159 3.28 6.51 21.31
N THR A 160 4.48 7.05 21.60
CA THR A 160 5.74 6.50 21.12
C THR A 160 5.95 5.05 21.58
N LEU A 161 5.64 4.74 22.84
CA LEU A 161 5.73 3.39 23.38
C LEU A 161 4.79 2.43 22.65
N PHE A 162 3.53 2.84 22.45
CA PHE A 162 2.53 2.04 21.73
C PHE A 162 2.95 1.77 20.29
N LEU A 163 3.37 2.82 19.56
CA LEU A 163 3.84 2.71 18.18
C LEU A 163 5.09 1.84 18.04
N THR A 164 6.00 1.92 19.02
CA THR A 164 7.18 1.06 19.06
C THR A 164 6.78 -0.40 19.29
N ALA A 165 5.90 -0.65 20.27
CA ALA A 165 5.45 -2.00 20.62
C ALA A 165 4.71 -2.68 19.46
N ILE A 166 3.78 -1.96 18.82
CA ILE A 166 2.97 -2.50 17.72
C ILE A 166 3.82 -2.75 16.46
N THR A 167 4.76 -1.85 16.15
CA THR A 167 5.66 -2.03 15.00
C THR A 167 6.63 -3.18 15.25
N ALA A 168 7.15 -3.30 16.48
CA ALA A 168 8.03 -4.41 16.87
C ALA A 168 7.31 -5.76 16.83
N SER A 169 6.04 -5.82 17.24
CA SER A 169 5.26 -7.06 17.17
C SER A 169 4.96 -7.46 15.71
N GLN A 170 4.64 -6.50 14.84
CA GLN A 170 4.48 -6.73 13.40
C GLN A 170 5.78 -7.24 12.75
N ALA A 171 6.92 -6.66 13.12
CA ALA A 171 8.25 -7.08 12.65
C ALA A 171 8.59 -8.49 13.13
N PHE A 172 8.30 -8.79 14.40
CA PHE A 172 8.51 -10.12 14.99
C PHE A 172 7.69 -11.21 14.28
N LEU A 173 6.39 -10.94 14.02
CA LEU A 173 5.53 -11.86 13.28
C LEU A 173 6.05 -12.09 11.85
N ASN A 174 6.48 -11.03 11.17
CA ASN A 174 7.11 -11.13 9.85
C ASN A 174 8.41 -11.94 9.88
N HIS A 175 9.20 -11.84 10.94
CA HIS A 175 10.48 -12.55 11.09
C HIS A 175 10.28 -14.06 11.30
N ARG A 176 9.31 -14.45 12.14
CA ARG A 176 8.99 -15.86 12.50
C ARG A 176 8.51 -16.71 11.31
N GLY A 177 8.17 -16.10 10.17
CA GLY A 177 7.99 -16.78 8.90
C GLY A 177 6.66 -16.46 8.20
N ILE A 178 6.69 -16.51 6.87
CA ILE A 178 5.58 -16.08 6.00
C ILE A 178 4.27 -16.84 6.22
N ARG A 179 4.28 -18.08 6.74
CA ARG A 179 3.06 -18.88 6.95
C ARG A 179 2.11 -18.27 7.98
N ILE A 180 2.64 -17.68 9.05
CA ILE A 180 1.80 -17.07 10.09
C ILE A 180 1.23 -15.77 9.54
N THR A 181 2.09 -14.94 8.96
CA THR A 181 1.68 -13.68 8.31
C THR A 181 0.62 -13.93 7.24
N SER A 182 0.81 -14.91 6.34
CA SER A 182 -0.14 -15.21 5.27
C SER A 182 -1.50 -15.63 5.84
N LYS A 183 -1.55 -16.49 6.86
CA LYS A 183 -2.82 -16.89 7.49
C LYS A 183 -3.55 -15.71 8.14
N ILE A 184 -2.81 -14.83 8.80
CA ILE A 184 -3.38 -13.63 9.44
C ILE A 184 -3.90 -12.66 8.38
N THR A 185 -3.16 -12.43 7.29
CA THR A 185 -3.58 -11.56 6.19
C THR A 185 -4.76 -12.16 5.41
N ASP A 186 -4.80 -13.48 5.23
CA ASP A 186 -5.91 -14.17 4.57
C ASP A 186 -7.20 -14.01 5.40
N LEU A 187 -7.12 -14.23 6.71
CA LEU A 187 -8.23 -14.00 7.64
C LEU A 187 -8.69 -12.54 7.60
N SER A 188 -7.75 -11.59 7.64
CA SER A 188 -8.04 -10.16 7.52
C SER A 188 -8.78 -9.82 6.23
N GLY A 189 -8.41 -10.45 5.10
CA GLY A 189 -9.11 -10.27 3.83
C GLY A 189 -10.60 -10.55 3.91
N TYR A 190 -11.02 -11.61 4.61
CA TYR A 190 -12.43 -11.89 4.86
C TYR A 190 -13.04 -10.94 5.91
N LEU A 191 -12.32 -10.68 7.00
CA LEU A 191 -12.80 -9.83 8.09
C LEU A 191 -13.07 -8.39 7.63
N ILE A 192 -12.27 -7.84 6.72
CA ILE A 192 -12.51 -6.50 6.15
C ILE A 192 -13.91 -6.42 5.54
N PHE A 193 -14.34 -7.42 4.77
CA PHE A 193 -15.69 -7.44 4.20
C PHE A 193 -16.77 -7.57 5.28
N VAL A 194 -16.62 -8.53 6.18
CA VAL A 194 -17.61 -8.79 7.25
C VAL A 194 -17.78 -7.56 8.14
N VAL A 195 -16.67 -6.96 8.59
CA VAL A 195 -16.67 -5.80 9.47
C VAL A 195 -17.19 -4.57 8.74
N THR A 196 -16.86 -4.38 7.46
CA THR A 196 -17.41 -3.27 6.66
C THR A 196 -18.93 -3.40 6.51
N ILE A 197 -19.44 -4.58 6.18
CA ILE A 197 -20.90 -4.82 6.08
C ILE A 197 -21.55 -4.59 7.43
N MET A 198 -20.99 -5.17 8.50
CA MET A 198 -21.50 -5.02 9.87
C MET A 198 -21.54 -3.54 10.28
N LEU A 199 -20.48 -2.78 10.03
CA LEU A 199 -20.40 -1.35 10.32
C LEU A 199 -21.46 -0.56 9.53
N VAL A 200 -21.53 -0.75 8.21
CA VAL A 200 -22.49 -0.04 7.35
C VAL A 200 -23.93 -0.32 7.77
N VAL A 201 -24.28 -1.59 7.96
CA VAL A 201 -25.64 -1.97 8.36
C VAL A 201 -25.97 -1.38 9.74
N SER A 202 -25.04 -1.44 10.69
CA SER A 202 -25.25 -0.87 12.02
C SER A 202 -25.47 0.64 11.98
N LEU A 203 -24.65 1.36 11.21
CA LEU A 203 -24.80 2.80 11.04
C LEU A 203 -26.14 3.18 10.42
N LEU A 204 -26.60 2.45 9.40
CA LEU A 204 -27.87 2.73 8.73
C LEU A 204 -29.09 2.38 9.59
N VAL A 205 -29.04 1.25 10.31
CA VAL A 205 -30.14 0.79 11.18
C VAL A 205 -30.31 1.71 12.39
N TYR A 206 -29.20 2.16 12.99
CA TYR A 206 -29.22 3.05 14.16
C TYR A 206 -29.02 4.53 13.79
N SER A 207 -29.30 4.90 12.53
CA SER A 207 -29.12 6.27 12.04
C SER A 207 -29.98 7.25 12.85
N PRO A 208 -29.39 8.32 13.44
CA PRO A 208 -30.15 9.33 14.18
C PRO A 208 -30.91 10.30 13.26
N VAL A 209 -30.68 10.23 11.94
CA VAL A 209 -31.27 11.11 10.94
C VAL A 209 -31.89 10.32 9.79
N LYS A 210 -32.82 10.96 9.08
CA LYS A 210 -33.36 10.43 7.82
C LYS A 210 -32.26 10.44 6.75
N ILE A 211 -32.18 9.35 6.01
CA ILE A 211 -31.22 9.20 4.92
C ILE A 211 -31.61 10.11 3.76
N ASP A 212 -30.76 11.09 3.46
CA ASP A 212 -30.89 11.98 2.32
C ASP A 212 -29.68 11.83 1.37
N LEU A 213 -29.93 11.23 0.22
CA LEU A 213 -28.91 11.00 -0.80
C LEU A 213 -28.37 12.30 -1.42
N SER A 214 -29.11 13.41 -1.31
CA SER A 214 -28.67 14.70 -1.84
C SER A 214 -27.35 15.20 -1.24
N ARG A 215 -27.08 14.77 0.00
CA ARG A 215 -25.85 15.09 0.73
C ARG A 215 -24.61 14.57 0.03
N LEU A 216 -24.70 13.48 -0.75
CA LEU A 216 -23.55 12.87 -1.43
C LEU A 216 -23.07 13.63 -2.66
N TYR A 217 -23.93 14.47 -3.27
CA TYR A 217 -23.58 15.27 -4.45
C TYR A 217 -23.66 16.78 -4.19
N THR A 218 -23.94 17.19 -2.95
CA THR A 218 -23.94 18.59 -2.55
C THR A 218 -22.51 19.09 -2.36
N PHE A 219 -22.14 20.12 -3.12
CA PHE A 219 -20.87 20.81 -2.97
C PHE A 219 -20.95 21.81 -1.82
N THR A 220 -20.07 21.68 -0.84
CA THR A 220 -19.94 22.65 0.26
C THR A 220 -18.48 22.87 0.53
N ASN A 221 -18.04 24.13 0.51
CA ASN A 221 -16.64 24.46 0.74
C ASN A 221 -16.37 24.53 2.24
N PHE A 222 -15.75 23.48 2.79
CA PHE A 222 -15.36 23.42 4.20
C PHE A 222 -13.89 23.81 4.43
N THR A 223 -13.20 24.29 3.40
CA THR A 223 -11.81 24.73 3.53
C THR A 223 -11.72 26.01 4.36
N GLY A 224 -10.72 26.08 5.25
CA GLY A 224 -10.53 27.20 6.18
C GLY A 224 -11.48 27.21 7.38
N VAL A 225 -12.24 26.13 7.61
CA VAL A 225 -13.03 25.93 8.83
C VAL A 225 -12.13 25.35 9.93
N ASP A 226 -12.29 25.83 11.16
CA ASP A 226 -11.59 25.29 12.33
C ASP A 226 -11.87 23.77 12.47
N GLY A 227 -10.82 22.97 12.70
CA GLY A 227 -10.90 21.50 12.71
C GLY A 227 -10.88 20.82 11.33
N GLY A 228 -10.97 21.60 10.25
CA GLY A 228 -10.80 21.13 8.88
C GLY A 228 -9.34 20.84 8.53
N ALA A 229 -9.10 19.94 7.57
CA ALA A 229 -7.76 19.55 7.14
C ALA A 229 -7.14 20.54 6.15
N TRP A 230 -7.92 21.47 5.60
CA TRP A 230 -7.49 22.30 4.47
C TRP A 230 -7.58 23.80 4.79
N PRO A 231 -6.56 24.61 4.47
CA PRO A 231 -6.69 26.06 4.47
C PRO A 231 -7.65 26.51 3.37
N LYS A 232 -8.16 27.75 3.48
CA LYS A 232 -9.17 28.29 2.55
C LYS A 232 -8.72 28.21 1.09
N GLN A 233 -9.54 27.57 0.25
CA GLN A 233 -9.31 27.35 -1.18
C GLN A 233 -10.60 27.53 -1.99
N THR A 234 -10.51 27.54 -3.32
CA THR A 234 -11.68 27.54 -4.21
C THR A 234 -12.39 26.18 -4.18
N ILE A 235 -13.69 26.14 -4.49
CA ILE A 235 -14.46 24.87 -4.44
C ILE A 235 -13.91 23.81 -5.40
N ALA A 236 -13.41 24.21 -6.58
CA ALA A 236 -12.80 23.28 -7.53
C ALA A 236 -11.51 22.67 -6.95
N MET A 237 -10.68 23.48 -6.29
CA MET A 237 -9.47 23.01 -5.65
C MET A 237 -9.76 22.19 -4.40
N ALA A 238 -10.80 22.54 -3.64
CA ALA A 238 -11.30 21.75 -2.52
C ALA A 238 -11.77 20.36 -3.00
N PHE A 239 -12.49 20.29 -4.12
CA PHE A 239 -12.91 19.00 -4.68
C PHE A 239 -11.72 18.13 -5.08
N LEU A 240 -10.72 18.71 -5.76
CA LEU A 240 -9.47 18.01 -6.11
C LEU A 240 -8.71 17.56 -4.86
N SER A 241 -8.61 18.41 -3.83
CA SER A 241 -7.99 18.07 -2.54
C SER A 241 -8.70 16.93 -1.84
N GLY A 242 -10.03 16.86 -1.95
CA GLY A 242 -10.82 15.74 -1.43
C GLY A 242 -10.51 14.39 -2.09
N LEU A 243 -9.93 14.36 -3.29
CA LEU A 243 -9.51 13.10 -3.93
C LEU A 243 -8.37 12.40 -3.17
N LEU A 244 -7.68 13.10 -2.25
CA LEU A 244 -6.65 12.50 -1.41
C LEU A 244 -7.18 11.46 -0.45
N LEU A 245 -8.46 11.54 -0.04
CA LEU A 245 -9.12 10.46 0.71
C LEU A 245 -9.00 9.14 -0.07
N THR A 246 -9.39 9.17 -1.33
CA THR A 246 -9.38 7.99 -2.20
C THR A 246 -7.97 7.58 -2.57
N ALA A 247 -7.09 8.54 -2.87
CA ALA A 247 -5.70 8.25 -3.23
C ALA A 247 -4.93 7.61 -2.06
N TYR A 248 -5.11 8.10 -0.84
CA TYR A 248 -4.48 7.49 0.33
C TYR A 248 -5.11 6.14 0.66
N THR A 249 -6.44 6.02 0.60
CA THR A 249 -7.11 4.77 0.94
C THR A 249 -6.78 3.67 -0.07
N ILE A 250 -6.85 3.96 -1.38
CA ILE A 250 -6.65 2.98 -2.44
C ILE A 250 -5.21 3.06 -2.96
N THR A 251 -4.26 2.84 -2.07
CA THR A 251 -2.82 2.69 -2.37
C THR A 251 -2.27 1.39 -1.79
N GLY A 252 -1.07 0.99 -2.17
CA GLY A 252 -0.46 -0.25 -1.67
C GLY A 252 -0.93 -1.52 -2.40
N PHE A 253 -1.65 -1.39 -3.50
CA PHE A 253 -1.99 -2.54 -4.34
C PHE A 253 -0.76 -3.20 -5.00
N ASP A 254 0.42 -2.55 -4.97
CA ASP A 254 1.70 -3.13 -5.36
C ASP A 254 2.27 -4.15 -4.37
N ALA A 255 1.68 -4.31 -3.19
CA ALA A 255 2.11 -5.32 -2.21
C ALA A 255 2.13 -6.75 -2.80
N SER A 256 1.12 -7.09 -3.60
CA SER A 256 1.05 -8.33 -4.39
C SER A 256 2.28 -8.57 -5.28
N ALA A 257 2.91 -7.50 -5.78
CA ALA A 257 4.10 -7.60 -6.64
C ALA A 257 5.37 -7.87 -5.81
N HIS A 258 5.49 -7.25 -4.64
CA HIS A 258 6.62 -7.49 -3.72
C HIS A 258 6.64 -8.91 -3.17
N THR A 259 5.48 -9.57 -3.09
CA THR A 259 5.34 -10.99 -2.69
C THR A 259 5.26 -11.94 -3.87
N SER A 260 5.64 -11.51 -5.09
CA SER A 260 5.50 -12.34 -6.30
C SER A 260 6.40 -13.59 -6.27
N GLU A 261 7.63 -13.51 -5.76
CA GLU A 261 8.53 -14.67 -5.60
C GLU A 261 8.00 -15.70 -4.58
N GLU A 262 7.09 -15.29 -3.67
CA GLU A 262 6.42 -16.16 -2.69
C GLU A 262 5.07 -16.70 -3.22
N THR A 263 4.62 -16.26 -4.41
CA THR A 263 3.30 -16.54 -5.00
C THR A 263 3.36 -17.63 -6.07
N HIS A 264 2.39 -18.55 -6.06
CA HIS A 264 2.20 -19.53 -7.14
C HIS A 264 1.59 -18.89 -8.39
N GLN A 265 2.07 -19.25 -9.57
CA GLN A 265 1.66 -18.73 -10.87
C GLN A 265 1.69 -17.19 -10.90
N ALA A 266 2.82 -16.61 -10.48
CA ALA A 266 2.94 -15.18 -10.21
C ALA A 266 2.54 -14.31 -11.42
N ALA A 267 2.89 -14.72 -12.65
CA ALA A 267 2.53 -14.03 -13.89
C ALA A 267 1.01 -13.85 -14.11
N ARG A 268 0.17 -14.71 -13.51
CA ARG A 268 -1.30 -14.68 -13.61
C ARG A 268 -1.95 -14.16 -12.34
N ASN A 269 -1.43 -14.54 -11.17
CA ASN A 269 -2.07 -14.25 -9.90
C ASN A 269 -1.73 -12.86 -9.36
N VAL A 270 -0.52 -12.34 -9.61
CA VAL A 270 -0.15 -10.97 -9.20
C VAL A 270 -1.01 -9.91 -9.89
N PRO A 271 -1.21 -9.93 -11.23
CA PRO A 271 -2.12 -8.99 -11.90
C PRO A 271 -3.56 -9.03 -11.36
N ARG A 272 -4.08 -10.24 -11.07
CA ARG A 272 -5.42 -10.43 -10.50
C ARG A 272 -5.51 -9.90 -9.07
N GLY A 273 -4.46 -10.09 -8.27
CA GLY A 273 -4.37 -9.53 -6.91
C GLY A 273 -4.38 -8.01 -6.92
N ILE A 274 -3.59 -7.39 -7.79
CA ILE A 274 -3.53 -5.93 -7.97
C ILE A 274 -4.91 -5.37 -8.36
N VAL A 275 -5.48 -5.82 -9.48
CA VAL A 275 -6.77 -5.25 -9.97
C VAL A 275 -7.93 -5.62 -9.05
N GLY A 276 -7.96 -6.86 -8.56
CA GLY A 276 -9.03 -7.35 -7.71
C GLY A 276 -9.10 -6.60 -6.38
N SER A 277 -7.95 -6.36 -5.74
CA SER A 277 -7.90 -5.63 -4.46
C SER A 277 -8.42 -4.20 -4.60
N VAL A 278 -8.05 -3.51 -5.68
CA VAL A 278 -8.53 -2.16 -5.99
C VAL A 278 -10.03 -2.15 -6.29
N PHE A 279 -10.53 -3.10 -7.10
CA PHE A 279 -11.95 -3.18 -7.45
C PHE A 279 -12.83 -3.38 -6.20
N TRP A 280 -12.51 -4.37 -5.36
CA TRP A 280 -13.32 -4.63 -4.16
C TRP A 280 -13.22 -3.52 -3.13
N SER A 281 -12.05 -2.90 -2.98
CA SER A 281 -11.87 -1.73 -2.10
C SER A 281 -12.65 -0.53 -2.59
N THR A 282 -12.72 -0.33 -3.91
CA THR A 282 -13.54 0.71 -4.54
C THR A 282 -15.00 0.54 -4.17
N THR A 283 -15.56 -0.66 -4.38
CA THR A 283 -16.99 -0.92 -4.18
C THR A 283 -17.40 -0.86 -2.71
N PHE A 284 -16.74 -1.62 -1.84
CA PHE A 284 -17.11 -1.68 -0.42
C PHE A 284 -16.73 -0.39 0.31
N GLY A 285 -15.59 0.20 -0.03
CA GLY A 285 -15.18 1.48 0.52
C GLY A 285 -16.15 2.59 0.14
N TYR A 286 -16.67 2.62 -1.10
CA TYR A 286 -17.64 3.61 -1.54
C TYR A 286 -18.93 3.57 -0.70
N VAL A 287 -19.50 2.37 -0.53
CA VAL A 287 -20.69 2.17 0.30
C VAL A 287 -20.43 2.62 1.73
N MET A 288 -19.26 2.28 2.29
CA MET A 288 -18.88 2.66 3.65
C MET A 288 -18.77 4.17 3.84
N VAL A 289 -18.01 4.87 2.99
CA VAL A 289 -17.82 6.32 3.12
C VAL A 289 -19.12 7.09 2.84
N CYS A 290 -19.99 6.57 1.95
CA CYS A 290 -21.32 7.14 1.76
C CYS A 290 -22.17 6.99 3.02
N ALA A 291 -22.15 5.82 3.68
CA ALA A 291 -22.90 5.61 4.91
C ALA A 291 -22.49 6.63 6.00
N PHE A 292 -21.19 6.94 6.14
CA PHE A 292 -20.73 7.95 7.10
C PHE A 292 -21.37 9.32 6.89
N VAL A 293 -21.43 9.80 5.63
CA VAL A 293 -22.07 11.09 5.30
C VAL A 293 -23.57 11.06 5.56
N LEU A 294 -24.23 9.95 5.22
CA LEU A 294 -25.69 9.83 5.28
C LEU A 294 -26.23 9.79 6.71
N VAL A 295 -25.50 9.18 7.65
CA VAL A 295 -25.94 9.02 9.05
C VAL A 295 -25.50 10.17 9.97
N MET A 296 -24.60 11.04 9.51
CA MET A 296 -24.14 12.20 10.28
C MET A 296 -25.29 13.20 10.50
N PRO A 297 -25.58 13.64 11.74
CA PRO A 297 -26.59 14.66 11.97
C PRO A 297 -26.26 16.00 11.29
N ASP A 298 -25.04 16.49 11.47
CA ASP A 298 -24.57 17.76 10.92
C ASP A 298 -23.14 17.61 10.41
N ILE A 299 -22.95 17.87 9.10
CA ILE A 299 -21.64 17.74 8.44
C ILE A 299 -20.69 18.86 8.90
N GLY A 300 -21.18 20.08 9.09
CA GLY A 300 -20.35 21.20 9.53
C GLY A 300 -19.83 21.00 10.95
N ALA A 301 -20.64 20.45 11.84
CA ALA A 301 -20.21 20.05 13.19
C ALA A 301 -19.19 18.91 13.14
N ALA A 302 -19.42 17.89 12.29
CA ALA A 302 -18.47 16.79 12.10
C ALA A 302 -17.11 17.26 11.59
N VAL A 303 -17.09 18.21 10.63
CA VAL A 303 -15.84 18.82 10.15
C VAL A 303 -15.09 19.50 11.30
N LYS A 304 -15.78 20.22 12.19
CA LYS A 304 -15.14 20.86 13.35
C LYS A 304 -14.57 19.88 14.37
N GLN A 305 -15.19 18.71 14.50
CA GLN A 305 -14.75 17.66 15.42
C GLN A 305 -13.49 16.91 14.96
N GLY A 306 -13.02 17.13 13.72
CA GLY A 306 -11.84 16.44 13.21
C GLY A 306 -12.06 14.93 13.21
N THR A 307 -11.13 14.15 13.79
CA THR A 307 -11.25 12.69 13.93
C THR A 307 -12.35 12.24 14.89
N GLY A 308 -12.86 13.13 15.76
CA GLY A 308 -13.96 12.86 16.69
C GLY A 308 -15.30 12.59 16.01
N PHE A 309 -15.45 12.91 14.72
CA PHE A 309 -16.66 12.59 13.95
C PHE A 309 -17.01 11.10 14.03
N PHE A 310 -15.98 10.25 14.09
CA PHE A 310 -16.17 8.80 14.00
C PHE A 310 -16.80 8.24 15.28
N GLU A 311 -16.43 8.80 16.44
CA GLU A 311 -17.10 8.48 17.70
C GLU A 311 -18.56 8.94 17.66
N ALA A 312 -18.83 10.13 17.12
CA ALA A 312 -20.17 10.69 17.04
C ALA A 312 -21.13 9.83 16.17
N ILE A 313 -20.65 9.26 15.06
CA ILE A 313 -21.49 8.37 14.23
C ILE A 313 -21.66 6.97 14.83
N LEU A 314 -20.75 6.52 15.71
CA LEU A 314 -20.87 5.24 16.41
C LEU A 314 -21.71 5.33 17.69
N ALA A 315 -21.84 6.51 18.29
CA ALA A 315 -22.57 6.71 19.55
C ALA A 315 -24.01 6.17 19.57
N PRO A 316 -24.80 6.21 18.47
CA PRO A 316 -26.14 5.62 18.44
C PRO A 316 -26.19 4.09 18.46
N ILE A 317 -25.07 3.40 18.18
CA ILE A 317 -25.01 1.93 18.10
C ILE A 317 -25.05 1.34 19.53
N PRO A 318 -25.82 0.26 19.78
CA PRO A 318 -25.84 -0.41 21.08
C PRO A 318 -24.46 -0.83 21.56
N GLY A 319 -24.17 -0.59 22.85
CA GLY A 319 -22.85 -0.79 23.47
C GLY A 319 -22.16 -2.12 23.12
N PRO A 320 -22.79 -3.29 23.30
CA PRO A 320 -22.14 -4.57 22.99
C PRO A 320 -21.73 -4.72 21.52
N LEU A 321 -22.59 -4.26 20.60
CA LEU A 321 -22.31 -4.31 19.16
C LEU A 321 -21.20 -3.33 18.78
N ARG A 322 -21.25 -2.12 19.34
CA ARG A 322 -20.22 -1.09 19.15
C ARG A 322 -18.83 -1.60 19.56
N ILE A 323 -18.71 -2.19 20.74
CA ILE A 323 -17.44 -2.74 21.25
C ILE A 323 -16.88 -3.82 20.30
N VAL A 324 -17.73 -4.71 19.79
CA VAL A 324 -17.30 -5.76 18.84
C VAL A 324 -16.78 -5.15 17.54
N ILE A 325 -17.48 -4.13 16.99
CA ILE A 325 -17.04 -3.42 15.79
C ILE A 325 -15.69 -2.74 16.03
N GLU A 326 -15.55 -2.01 17.14
CA GLU A 326 -14.32 -1.28 17.50
C GLU A 326 -13.11 -2.21 17.68
N LEU A 327 -13.28 -3.33 18.38
CA LEU A 327 -12.23 -4.33 18.56
C LEU A 327 -11.80 -4.99 17.24
N LEU A 328 -12.77 -5.32 16.38
CA LEU A 328 -12.47 -5.93 15.08
C LEU A 328 -11.78 -4.93 14.14
N MET A 329 -12.19 -3.65 14.14
CA MET A 329 -11.50 -2.61 13.39
C MET A 329 -10.07 -2.40 13.89
N PHE A 330 -9.86 -2.36 15.20
CA PHE A 330 -8.52 -2.26 15.78
C PHE A 330 -7.62 -3.43 15.34
N PHE A 331 -8.14 -4.66 15.39
CA PHE A 331 -7.44 -5.84 14.91
C PHE A 331 -7.10 -5.77 13.40
N ILE A 332 -8.05 -5.35 12.57
CA ILE A 332 -7.83 -5.21 11.12
C ILE A 332 -6.74 -4.16 10.82
N ASN A 333 -6.73 -3.04 11.54
CA ASN A 333 -5.70 -2.01 11.41
C ASN A 333 -4.31 -2.54 11.79
N TYR A 334 -4.22 -3.34 12.85
CA TYR A 334 -2.99 -4.06 13.20
C TYR A 334 -2.48 -4.94 12.06
N VAL A 335 -3.38 -5.70 11.41
CA VAL A 335 -3.03 -6.57 10.28
C VAL A 335 -2.67 -5.78 9.03
N CYS A 336 -3.28 -4.62 8.81
CA CYS A 336 -2.89 -3.68 7.75
C CYS A 336 -1.42 -3.26 7.90
N GLY A 337 -1.01 -2.85 9.11
CA GLY A 337 0.39 -2.51 9.40
C GLY A 337 1.33 -3.72 9.27
N LEU A 338 0.89 -4.91 9.65
CA LEU A 338 1.64 -6.16 9.43
C LEU A 338 1.94 -6.39 7.93
N ALA A 339 0.93 -6.22 7.07
CA ALA A 339 1.07 -6.34 5.61
C ALA A 339 1.97 -5.24 5.04
N ALA A 340 1.91 -4.02 5.58
CA ALA A 340 2.78 -2.91 5.20
C ALA A 340 4.25 -3.21 5.50
N VAL A 341 4.56 -3.75 6.68
CA VAL A 341 5.91 -4.18 7.05
C VAL A 341 6.39 -5.32 6.14
N THR A 342 5.52 -6.27 5.80
CA THR A 342 5.82 -7.33 4.83
C THR A 342 6.26 -6.71 3.50
N SER A 343 5.41 -5.88 2.89
CA SER A 343 5.71 -5.22 1.61
C SER A 343 7.03 -4.43 1.65
N THR A 344 7.18 -3.56 2.64
CA THR A 344 8.38 -2.70 2.83
C THR A 344 9.66 -3.51 2.94
N SER A 345 9.64 -4.58 3.74
CA SER A 345 10.80 -5.45 3.94
C SER A 345 11.23 -6.21 2.68
N ARG A 346 10.27 -6.63 1.83
CA ARG A 346 10.56 -7.35 0.58
C ARG A 346 11.12 -6.42 -0.48
N MET A 347 10.55 -5.22 -0.58
CA MET A 347 11.10 -4.17 -1.42
C MET A 347 12.55 -3.80 -1.01
N MET A 348 12.78 -3.61 0.29
CA MET A 348 14.11 -3.29 0.82
C MET A 348 15.12 -4.42 0.57
N PHE A 349 14.70 -5.67 0.76
CA PHE A 349 15.51 -6.85 0.45
C PHE A 349 15.87 -6.93 -1.04
N ALA A 350 14.90 -6.80 -1.93
CA ALA A 350 15.11 -6.86 -3.38
C ALA A 350 16.05 -5.75 -3.86
N PHE A 351 15.88 -4.53 -3.34
CA PHE A 351 16.75 -3.41 -3.69
C PHE A 351 18.16 -3.56 -3.10
N ALA A 352 18.30 -4.14 -1.91
CA ALA A 352 19.59 -4.48 -1.32
C ALA A 352 20.31 -5.60 -2.09
N ARG A 353 19.58 -6.59 -2.61
CA ARG A 353 20.14 -7.70 -3.41
C ARG A 353 20.89 -7.19 -4.64
N ASP A 354 20.36 -6.14 -5.27
CA ASP A 354 20.95 -5.50 -6.45
C ASP A 354 21.94 -4.37 -6.10
N GLY A 355 22.30 -4.21 -4.83
CA GLY A 355 23.30 -3.25 -4.37
C GLY A 355 22.83 -1.79 -4.32
N GLY A 356 21.52 -1.54 -4.33
CA GLY A 356 20.94 -0.20 -4.38
C GLY A 356 20.90 0.57 -3.06
N LEU A 357 21.12 -0.12 -1.93
CA LEU A 357 21.07 0.45 -0.58
C LEU A 357 22.44 0.51 0.12
N PRO A 358 22.68 1.51 0.99
CA PRO A 358 23.79 1.47 1.93
C PRO A 358 23.62 0.27 2.87
N GLY A 359 24.71 -0.45 3.17
CA GLY A 359 24.64 -1.67 3.97
C GLY A 359 23.96 -2.87 3.26
N SER A 360 23.85 -2.83 1.93
CA SER A 360 23.27 -3.90 1.10
C SER A 360 23.75 -5.31 1.45
N LYS A 361 25.03 -5.48 1.81
CA LYS A 361 25.61 -6.77 2.23
C LYS A 361 24.92 -7.39 3.45
N TRP A 362 24.39 -6.58 4.36
CA TRP A 362 23.66 -7.03 5.55
C TRP A 362 22.17 -7.15 5.27
N LEU A 363 21.58 -6.15 4.59
CA LEU A 363 20.15 -6.12 4.27
C LEU A 363 19.69 -7.24 3.32
N ARG A 364 20.58 -7.74 2.45
CA ARG A 364 20.31 -8.88 1.55
C ARG A 364 20.37 -10.25 2.22
N LYS A 365 20.71 -10.35 3.51
CA LYS A 365 20.82 -11.67 4.17
C LYS A 365 19.43 -12.26 4.43
N VAL A 366 19.21 -13.46 3.92
CA VAL A 366 18.02 -14.27 4.22
C VAL A 366 18.35 -15.22 5.37
N ASN A 367 17.46 -15.33 6.34
CA ASN A 367 17.59 -16.34 7.40
C ASN A 367 17.28 -17.72 6.84
N ALA A 368 18.22 -18.66 6.90
CA ALA A 368 18.08 -20.02 6.37
C ALA A 368 16.89 -20.77 7.00
N ALA A 369 16.64 -20.61 8.30
CA ALA A 369 15.59 -21.36 9.02
C ALA A 369 14.16 -20.93 8.65
N HIS A 370 13.96 -19.67 8.25
CA HIS A 370 12.63 -19.11 8.00
C HIS A 370 12.43 -18.65 6.55
N ARG A 371 13.50 -18.61 5.76
CA ARG A 371 13.56 -18.04 4.40
C ARG A 371 12.95 -16.63 4.32
N THR A 372 13.17 -15.83 5.36
CA THR A 372 12.72 -14.43 5.48
C THR A 372 13.90 -13.46 5.58
N PRO A 373 13.78 -12.23 5.05
CA PRO A 373 14.84 -11.23 5.10
C PRO A 373 14.85 -10.49 6.45
N GLY A 374 15.34 -11.14 7.51
CA GLY A 374 15.26 -10.64 8.88
C GLY A 374 15.87 -9.24 9.09
N ALA A 375 17.02 -8.96 8.46
CA ALA A 375 17.68 -7.66 8.55
C ALA A 375 16.83 -6.52 7.94
N ALA A 376 16.21 -6.78 6.78
CA ALA A 376 15.35 -5.82 6.12
C ALA A 376 14.07 -5.55 6.93
N ILE A 377 13.49 -6.58 7.57
CA ILE A 377 12.29 -6.46 8.41
C ILE A 377 12.54 -5.54 9.62
N TRP A 378 13.64 -5.75 10.36
CA TRP A 378 13.93 -4.91 11.52
C TRP A 378 14.35 -3.50 11.13
N THR A 379 15.04 -3.35 9.99
CA THR A 379 15.40 -2.02 9.48
C THR A 379 14.16 -1.23 9.07
N SER A 380 13.21 -1.85 8.36
CA SER A 380 11.96 -1.18 7.99
C SER A 380 11.15 -0.78 9.23
N ALA A 381 11.10 -1.64 10.26
CA ALA A 381 10.45 -1.34 11.52
C ALA A 381 11.09 -0.15 12.25
N VAL A 382 12.41 -0.13 12.39
CA VAL A 382 13.14 0.97 13.03
C VAL A 382 12.94 2.28 12.27
N LEU A 383 13.05 2.27 10.93
CA LEU A 383 12.82 3.46 10.12
C LEU A 383 11.38 3.98 10.27
N ALA A 384 10.38 3.09 10.28
CA ALA A 384 9.00 3.48 10.51
C ALA A 384 8.82 4.12 11.89
N ILE A 385 9.39 3.55 12.95
CA ILE A 385 9.35 4.12 14.31
C ILE A 385 9.97 5.51 14.34
N VAL A 386 11.17 5.67 13.76
CA VAL A 386 11.86 6.98 13.72
C VAL A 386 11.00 8.03 13.00
N VAL A 387 10.36 7.65 11.89
CA VAL A 387 9.48 8.54 11.14
C VAL A 387 8.24 8.92 11.95
N THR A 388 7.68 8.00 12.75
CA THR A 388 6.55 8.30 13.65
C THR A 388 6.90 9.19 14.84
N LEU A 389 8.18 9.32 15.22
CA LEU A 389 8.60 10.23 16.28
C LEU A 389 8.45 11.70 15.87
N TYR A 390 8.30 11.98 14.58
CA TYR A 390 7.91 13.30 14.11
C TYR A 390 6.47 13.56 14.59
N GLY A 391 6.27 14.56 15.44
CA GLY A 391 5.05 14.69 16.26
C GLY A 391 3.77 15.14 15.53
N ASP A 392 3.86 15.90 14.43
CA ASP A 392 2.70 16.49 13.73
C ASP A 392 2.17 15.63 12.55
N ALA A 393 2.42 14.31 12.59
CA ALA A 393 2.82 13.63 11.37
C ALA A 393 1.73 12.92 10.55
N PHE A 394 0.53 12.63 11.06
CA PHE A 394 -0.37 11.76 10.28
C PHE A 394 -0.75 12.30 8.90
N THR A 395 -1.20 13.56 8.80
CA THR A 395 -1.61 14.17 7.52
C THR A 395 -0.42 14.31 6.56
N VAL A 396 0.74 14.71 7.07
CA VAL A 396 1.98 14.83 6.28
C VAL A 396 2.51 13.47 5.85
N LEU A 397 2.46 12.45 6.70
CA LEU A 397 2.90 11.09 6.39
C LEU A 397 1.97 10.41 5.41
N SER A 398 0.66 10.52 5.60
CA SER A 398 -0.34 9.96 4.69
C SER A 398 -0.32 10.63 3.32
N ALA A 399 -0.27 11.96 3.26
CA ALA A 399 -0.11 12.68 2.01
C ALA A 399 1.23 12.35 1.34
N GLY A 400 2.32 12.36 2.10
CA GLY A 400 3.66 12.00 1.61
C GLY A 400 3.71 10.60 1.03
N SER A 401 3.16 9.61 1.75
CA SER A 401 3.16 8.22 1.31
C SER A 401 2.39 8.03 0.01
N ALA A 402 1.20 8.65 -0.11
CA ALA A 402 0.41 8.62 -1.34
C ALA A 402 1.19 9.23 -2.51
N VAL A 403 1.79 10.42 -2.33
CA VAL A 403 2.54 11.09 -3.39
C VAL A 403 3.75 10.26 -3.83
N PHE A 404 4.56 9.77 -2.89
CA PHE A 404 5.74 8.95 -3.18
C PHE A 404 5.36 7.66 -3.94
N LEU A 405 4.31 6.98 -3.49
CA LEU A 405 3.84 5.75 -4.12
C LEU A 405 3.29 6.01 -5.53
N PHE A 406 2.41 6.98 -5.73
CA PHE A 406 1.85 7.25 -7.06
C PHE A 406 2.89 7.75 -8.06
N ILE A 407 3.89 8.55 -7.63
CA ILE A 407 5.02 8.88 -8.50
C ILE A 407 5.80 7.60 -8.85
N SER A 408 6.07 6.74 -7.87
CA SER A 408 6.77 5.47 -8.10
C SER A 408 5.99 4.53 -9.03
N TYR A 409 4.66 4.56 -9.00
CA TYR A 409 3.78 3.80 -9.90
C TYR A 409 3.80 4.37 -11.31
N ALA A 410 3.83 5.69 -11.45
CA ALA A 410 3.84 6.38 -12.74
C ALA A 410 5.16 6.15 -13.51
N MET A 411 6.29 5.98 -12.83
CA MET A 411 7.60 5.81 -13.49
C MET A 411 7.72 4.57 -14.40
N PRO A 412 7.40 3.33 -13.95
CA PRO A 412 7.41 2.16 -14.83
C PRO A 412 6.29 2.23 -15.88
N ILE A 413 5.14 2.84 -15.57
CA ILE A 413 4.06 3.03 -16.54
C ILE A 413 4.51 3.96 -17.67
N ALA A 414 5.10 5.12 -17.33
CA ALA A 414 5.64 6.08 -18.29
C ALA A 414 6.73 5.44 -19.15
N SER A 415 7.66 4.69 -18.53
CA SER A 415 8.68 3.95 -19.25
C SER A 415 8.07 2.90 -20.19
N GLY A 416 7.01 2.23 -19.75
CA GLY A 416 6.24 1.26 -20.53
C GLY A 416 5.65 1.86 -21.82
N ILE A 417 5.17 3.11 -21.80
CA ILE A 417 4.64 3.80 -22.99
C ILE A 417 5.67 3.85 -24.12
N PHE A 418 6.94 4.14 -23.77
CA PHE A 418 8.04 4.27 -24.72
C PHE A 418 8.66 2.92 -25.09
N ALA A 419 8.66 1.96 -24.17
CA ALA A 419 9.21 0.63 -24.38
C ALA A 419 8.27 -0.27 -25.20
N GLU A 420 6.96 -0.09 -25.08
CA GLU A 420 5.94 -0.91 -25.76
C GLU A 420 6.10 -0.85 -27.30
N GLY A 421 6.30 -2.03 -27.90
CA GLY A 421 6.52 -2.19 -29.35
C GLY A 421 7.96 -1.99 -29.80
N ARG A 422 8.85 -1.51 -28.91
CA ARG A 422 10.30 -1.39 -29.17
C ARG A 422 11.07 -2.48 -28.42
N THR A 423 11.33 -2.27 -27.14
CA THR A 423 12.09 -3.18 -26.28
C THR A 423 11.17 -4.14 -25.54
N TRP A 424 9.94 -3.73 -25.22
CA TRP A 424 8.91 -4.58 -24.63
C TRP A 424 7.99 -5.13 -25.72
N LYS A 425 8.36 -6.30 -26.26
CA LYS A 425 7.63 -7.00 -27.33
C LYS A 425 6.78 -8.16 -26.83
N GLU A 426 7.25 -8.87 -25.80
CA GLU A 426 6.54 -10.02 -25.22
C GLU A 426 5.74 -9.58 -23.99
N LYS A 427 4.41 -9.63 -24.10
CA LYS A 427 3.49 -9.34 -23.00
C LYS A 427 3.19 -10.60 -22.20
N GLY A 428 2.93 -10.43 -20.90
CA GLY A 428 2.48 -11.50 -20.03
C GLY A 428 1.04 -11.95 -20.32
N PRO A 429 0.54 -12.97 -19.61
CA PRO A 429 -0.82 -13.49 -19.76
C PRO A 429 -1.93 -12.44 -19.59
N PHE A 430 -1.71 -11.39 -18.80
CA PHE A 430 -2.64 -10.27 -18.65
C PHE A 430 -2.22 -9.12 -19.57
N GLN A 431 -3.11 -8.75 -20.50
CA GLN A 431 -2.88 -7.71 -21.49
C GLN A 431 -4.12 -6.83 -21.67
N LEU A 432 -3.90 -5.52 -21.78
CA LEU A 432 -4.95 -4.53 -22.01
C LEU A 432 -5.24 -4.30 -23.51
N GLY A 433 -4.47 -4.91 -24.40
CA GLY A 433 -4.59 -4.72 -25.84
C GLY A 433 -4.49 -3.24 -26.22
N MET A 434 -5.50 -2.74 -26.94
CA MET A 434 -5.56 -1.35 -27.43
C MET A 434 -5.63 -0.31 -26.31
N LEU A 435 -6.08 -0.70 -25.11
CA LEU A 435 -6.20 0.21 -23.97
C LEU A 435 -4.87 0.44 -23.22
N SER A 436 -3.80 -0.28 -23.58
CA SER A 436 -2.48 -0.20 -22.95
C SER A 436 -1.96 1.25 -22.86
N LYS A 437 -1.84 1.94 -24.00
CA LYS A 437 -1.31 3.32 -24.05
C LYS A 437 -2.26 4.36 -23.44
N PRO A 438 -3.59 4.37 -23.76
CA PRO A 438 -4.52 5.29 -23.12
C PRO A 438 -4.52 5.20 -21.59
N PHE A 439 -4.53 3.98 -21.04
CA PHE A 439 -4.51 3.78 -19.59
C PHE A 439 -3.19 4.24 -18.99
N ALA A 440 -2.07 3.97 -19.66
CA ALA A 440 -0.77 4.43 -19.20
C ALA A 440 -0.66 5.97 -19.19
N VAL A 441 -1.14 6.66 -20.22
CA VAL A 441 -1.17 8.13 -20.27
C VAL A 441 -2.07 8.70 -19.17
N ALA A 442 -3.26 8.15 -19.00
CA ALA A 442 -4.19 8.56 -17.94
C ALA A 442 -3.61 8.34 -16.54
N ALA A 443 -2.94 7.20 -16.32
CA ALA A 443 -2.26 6.88 -15.06
C ALA A 443 -1.15 7.89 -14.73
N VAL A 444 -0.29 8.22 -15.71
CA VAL A 444 0.80 9.20 -15.52
C VAL A 444 0.23 10.59 -15.27
N PHE A 445 -0.74 11.04 -16.05
CA PHE A 445 -1.37 12.35 -15.87
C PHE A 445 -2.04 12.48 -14.51
N GLY A 446 -2.86 11.51 -14.11
CA GLY A 446 -3.52 11.57 -12.81
C GLY A 446 -2.55 11.42 -11.64
N ALA A 447 -1.43 10.68 -11.79
CA ALA A 447 -0.38 10.66 -10.77
C ALA A 447 0.28 12.03 -10.60
N LEU A 448 0.49 12.79 -11.68
CA LEU A 448 0.97 14.18 -11.61
C LEU A 448 -0.04 15.11 -10.94
N VAL A 449 -1.34 14.94 -11.23
CA VAL A 449 -2.42 15.70 -10.57
C VAL A 449 -2.45 15.39 -9.07
N LEU A 450 -2.41 14.12 -8.68
CA LEU A 450 -2.38 13.72 -7.27
C LEU A 450 -1.11 14.18 -6.56
N ALA A 451 0.04 14.13 -7.23
CA ALA A 451 1.27 14.69 -6.68
C ALA A 451 1.12 16.19 -6.43
N TYR A 452 0.60 16.94 -7.41
CA TYR A 452 0.33 18.37 -7.27
C TYR A 452 -0.59 18.67 -6.09
N VAL A 453 -1.69 17.93 -5.96
CA VAL A 453 -2.68 18.09 -4.89
C VAL A 453 -2.12 17.70 -3.53
N GLY A 454 -1.42 16.57 -3.43
CA GLY A 454 -0.79 16.10 -2.18
C GLY A 454 0.34 16.99 -1.67
N MET A 455 0.84 17.90 -2.51
CA MET A 455 1.85 18.89 -2.18
C MET A 455 1.26 20.25 -1.74
N GLN A 456 -0.06 20.44 -1.84
CA GLN A 456 -0.70 21.70 -1.47
C GLN A 456 -0.78 21.89 0.04
N PRO A 457 -0.85 23.15 0.53
CA PRO A 457 -1.11 23.45 1.93
C PRO A 457 -2.32 22.67 2.48
N PRO A 458 -2.21 22.03 3.66
CA PRO A 458 -1.14 22.14 4.65
C PRO A 458 0.07 21.20 4.41
N ASN A 459 0.02 20.35 3.38
CA ASN A 459 1.01 19.31 3.10
C ASN A 459 2.26 19.84 2.38
N GLN A 460 2.52 21.15 2.41
CA GLN A 460 3.70 21.77 1.79
C GLN A 460 5.03 21.20 2.28
N LYS A 461 5.07 20.64 3.51
CA LYS A 461 6.26 19.92 4.01
C LYS A 461 6.63 18.71 3.15
N VAL A 462 5.66 18.07 2.51
CA VAL A 462 5.89 16.96 1.56
C VAL A 462 6.76 17.42 0.39
N VAL A 463 6.57 18.67 -0.10
CA VAL A 463 7.41 19.24 -1.16
C VAL A 463 8.87 19.32 -0.72
N TYR A 464 9.14 19.84 0.48
CA TYR A 464 10.51 19.97 0.98
C TYR A 464 11.18 18.61 1.14
N VAL A 465 10.43 17.60 1.61
CA VAL A 465 10.93 16.23 1.71
C VAL A 465 11.23 15.66 0.33
N ILE A 466 10.33 15.80 -0.65
CA ILE A 466 10.54 15.32 -2.02
C ILE A 466 11.74 16.00 -2.67
N VAL A 467 11.78 17.34 -2.66
CA VAL A 467 12.85 18.11 -3.32
C VAL A 467 14.19 17.86 -2.65
N GLY A 468 14.24 17.87 -1.32
CA GLY A 468 15.45 17.57 -0.56
C GLY A 468 15.95 16.16 -0.83
N LEU A 469 15.04 15.18 -0.86
CA LEU A 469 15.37 13.81 -1.19
C LEU A 469 15.88 13.67 -2.62
N LEU A 470 15.19 14.22 -3.62
CA LEU A 470 15.62 14.16 -5.02
C LEU A 470 17.00 14.80 -5.18
N ALA A 471 17.27 15.93 -4.53
CA ALA A 471 18.57 16.57 -4.54
C ALA A 471 19.65 15.66 -3.93
N VAL A 472 19.39 15.04 -2.77
CA VAL A 472 20.31 14.09 -2.12
C VAL A 472 20.53 12.86 -2.99
N LEU A 473 19.47 12.29 -3.57
CA LEU A 473 19.54 11.11 -4.42
C LEU A 473 20.33 11.41 -5.70
N LEU A 474 20.11 12.55 -6.35
CA LEU A 474 20.91 12.97 -7.50
C LEU A 474 22.37 13.23 -7.11
N ALA A 475 22.62 13.86 -5.97
CA ALA A 475 23.98 14.05 -5.45
C ALA A 475 24.68 12.72 -5.17
N ILE A 476 23.99 11.72 -4.62
CA ILE A 476 24.51 10.36 -4.43
C ILE A 476 24.75 9.67 -5.78
N TRP A 477 23.81 9.81 -6.72
CA TRP A 477 23.90 9.18 -8.04
C TRP A 477 25.11 9.66 -8.84
N TYR A 478 25.30 10.99 -8.91
CA TYR A 478 26.38 11.62 -9.65
C TYR A 478 27.68 11.75 -8.85
N GLY A 479 27.60 12.03 -7.54
CA GLY A 479 28.75 12.35 -6.68
C GLY A 479 29.34 11.16 -5.94
N ALA A 480 28.54 10.18 -5.50
CA ALA A 480 29.02 9.01 -4.75
C ALA A 480 29.35 7.80 -5.65
N GLY A 481 29.36 7.98 -6.98
CA GLY A 481 29.76 6.94 -7.94
C GLY A 481 28.75 5.82 -8.14
N VAL A 482 27.52 5.93 -7.60
CA VAL A 482 26.45 4.92 -7.74
C VAL A 482 26.11 4.67 -9.21
N ARG A 483 26.19 5.69 -10.08
CA ARG A 483 26.06 5.53 -11.53
C ARG A 483 27.02 4.48 -12.12
N LYS A 484 28.21 4.30 -11.53
CA LYS A 484 29.24 3.36 -11.99
C LYS A 484 29.18 2.02 -11.27
N SER A 485 28.75 1.99 -10.01
CA SER A 485 28.72 0.77 -9.19
C SER A 485 27.39 0.03 -9.20
N PHE A 486 26.27 0.71 -9.51
CA PHE A 486 24.95 0.11 -9.53
C PHE A 486 24.74 -0.67 -10.83
N ALA A 487 24.78 -2.00 -10.72
CA ALA A 487 24.58 -2.90 -11.86
C ALA A 487 23.12 -2.87 -12.36
N GLY A 488 22.14 -2.62 -11.46
CA GLY A 488 20.71 -2.80 -11.72
C GLY A 488 20.31 -4.28 -11.71
N PRO A 489 19.03 -4.59 -12.00
CA PRO A 489 18.59 -5.97 -12.18
C PRO A 489 19.38 -6.64 -13.31
N PRO A 490 19.55 -7.98 -13.30
CA PRO A 490 20.02 -8.70 -14.47
C PRO A 490 19.06 -8.42 -15.65
N VAL A 491 19.58 -7.85 -16.74
CA VAL A 491 18.79 -7.59 -17.96
C VAL A 491 19.39 -8.41 -19.10
N GLY A 492 18.62 -9.35 -19.67
CA GLY A 492 19.02 -10.14 -20.84
C GLY A 492 19.03 -11.66 -20.60
N LYS A 493 19.44 -12.42 -21.63
CA LYS A 493 19.59 -13.89 -21.52
C LYS A 493 20.66 -14.22 -20.49
N VAL A 494 20.26 -14.95 -19.47
CA VAL A 494 21.15 -15.46 -18.41
C VAL A 494 22.13 -16.45 -19.04
N SER A 495 23.42 -16.30 -18.75
CA SER A 495 24.42 -17.27 -19.22
C SER A 495 24.16 -18.63 -18.55
N LYS A 496 24.47 -19.72 -19.23
CA LYS A 496 24.35 -21.07 -18.66
C LYS A 496 25.11 -21.23 -17.33
N GLU A 497 26.25 -20.55 -17.20
CA GLU A 497 27.04 -20.50 -15.96
C GLU A 497 26.27 -19.84 -14.82
N ARG A 498 25.53 -18.77 -15.12
CA ARG A 498 24.68 -18.12 -14.13
C ARG A 498 23.48 -18.99 -13.76
N GLU A 499 22.85 -19.68 -14.70
CA GLU A 499 21.80 -20.67 -14.38
C GLU A 499 22.31 -21.78 -13.44
N GLN A 500 23.54 -22.26 -13.65
CA GLN A 500 24.19 -23.23 -12.77
C GLN A 500 24.50 -22.66 -11.38
N GLU A 501 24.93 -21.40 -11.29
CA GLU A 501 25.13 -20.72 -10.01
C GLU A 501 23.81 -20.53 -9.24
N LEU A 502 22.74 -20.15 -9.94
CA LEU A 502 21.41 -19.95 -9.34
C LEU A 502 20.85 -21.27 -8.77
N SER A 503 20.96 -22.37 -9.53
CA SER A 503 20.57 -23.71 -9.05
C SER A 503 21.43 -24.21 -7.89
N GLY A 504 22.72 -23.88 -7.86
CA GLY A 504 23.60 -24.16 -6.70
C GLY A 504 23.21 -23.38 -5.44
N LEU A 505 22.80 -22.12 -5.58
CA LEU A 505 22.26 -21.31 -4.47
C LEU A 505 20.95 -21.89 -3.93
N GLU A 506 20.08 -22.39 -4.80
CA GLU A 506 18.83 -23.06 -4.43
C GLU A 506 19.08 -24.39 -3.70
N GLY A 507 20.03 -25.20 -4.17
CA GLY A 507 20.43 -26.44 -3.50
C GLY A 507 20.88 -26.20 -2.05
N ARG A 508 21.70 -25.16 -1.83
CA ARG A 508 22.18 -24.76 -0.49
C ARG A 508 21.07 -24.28 0.45
N LEU A 509 19.96 -23.77 -0.09
CA LEU A 509 18.78 -23.39 0.69
C LEU A 509 17.78 -24.55 0.83
N GLY A 510 17.82 -25.54 -0.06
CA GLY A 510 16.95 -26.71 -0.10
C GLY A 510 17.36 -27.85 0.82
N GLU A 511 18.64 -27.94 1.18
CA GLU A 511 19.20 -28.95 2.10
C GLU A 511 19.08 -28.58 3.60
N SER A 512 18.47 -27.45 3.93
CA SER A 512 18.17 -26.97 5.29
C SER A 512 16.68 -26.76 5.51
#